data_AF-A0A959T0L1-F1
#
_entry.id   AF-A0A959T0L1-F1
#
_cell.length_a   1.000
_cell.length_b   1.000
_cell.length_c   1.000
_cell.angle_alpha   90.00
_cell.angle_beta   90.00
_cell.angle_gamma   90.00
#
_symmetry.space_group_name_H-M   'P 1'
#
loop_
_entity.id
_entity.type
_entity.pdbx_description
1 polymer ?
#
loop_
_entity_poly.entity_id
_entity_poly.type
_entity_poly.pdbx_seq_one_letter_code
_entity_poly.pdbx_strand_id
1 'polypeptide(L)'
;MYRLLLLGTLAILASSPTPPAPSTNYPALKARIAEQRVDLAARHAAADATGKAVVVQEAREHLLQVLADSVFPAWYGTPWDFNGTTRMPGQGKIACGYFVTTVLQDLGFVLPR
;
A
#
# COMPACT_ATOMS: atom_id res chain seq x y z
N MET A 1 -32.50 -46.84 23.00
CA MET A 1 -32.87 -46.16 21.73
C MET A 1 -33.22 -44.73 22.13
N TYR A 2 -32.46 -43.67 21.83
CA TYR A 2 -32.07 -43.21 20.50
C TYR A 2 -30.91 -42.18 20.62
N ARG A 3 -29.88 -42.37 19.79
CA ARG A 3 -29.02 -41.38 19.12
C ARG A 3 -28.32 -40.25 19.91
N LEU A 4 -27.04 -40.53 20.17
CA LEU A 4 -25.93 -39.60 20.28
C LEU A 4 -25.79 -38.78 18.97
N LEU A 5 -26.04 -37.47 19.00
CA LEU A 5 -25.73 -36.55 17.90
C LEU A 5 -24.28 -36.07 18.04
N LEU A 6 -23.41 -36.59 17.18
CA LEU A 6 -22.03 -36.14 17.01
C LEU A 6 -22.03 -34.69 16.48
N LEU A 7 -21.42 -33.79 17.26
CA LEU A 7 -21.01 -32.45 16.85
C LEU A 7 -19.92 -32.58 15.78
N GLY A 8 -20.30 -32.47 14.51
CA GLY A 8 -19.36 -32.30 13.40
C GLY A 8 -18.92 -30.84 13.33
N THR A 9 -17.77 -30.50 13.91
CA THR A 9 -17.12 -29.21 13.66
C THR A 9 -16.55 -29.21 12.24
N LEU A 10 -17.22 -28.49 11.34
CA LEU A 10 -16.70 -28.18 10.01
C LEU A 10 -15.51 -27.22 10.18
N ALA A 11 -14.29 -27.76 10.16
CA ALA A 11 -13.09 -26.93 10.11
C ALA A 11 -13.02 -26.28 8.72
N ILE A 12 -13.51 -25.04 8.61
CA ILE A 12 -13.30 -24.20 7.44
C ILE A 12 -11.81 -23.87 7.41
N LEU A 13 -11.05 -24.56 6.56
CA LEU A 13 -9.69 -24.15 6.20
C LEU A 13 -9.80 -22.81 5.48
N ALA A 14 -9.60 -21.72 6.20
CA ALA A 14 -9.42 -20.40 5.59
C ALA A 14 -8.10 -20.42 4.81
N SER A 15 -8.16 -20.71 3.52
CA SER A 15 -7.04 -20.41 2.63
C SER A 15 -6.86 -18.90 2.62
N SER A 16 -5.74 -18.45 3.20
CA SER A 16 -5.33 -17.05 3.07
C SER A 16 -5.22 -16.76 1.57
N PRO A 17 -5.77 -15.64 1.06
CA PRO A 17 -5.56 -15.28 -0.33
C PRO A 17 -4.06 -15.23 -0.58
N THR A 18 -3.58 -15.98 -1.57
CA THR A 18 -2.19 -15.93 -1.99
C THR A 18 -1.93 -14.49 -2.42
N PRO A 19 -0.97 -13.79 -1.80
CA PRO A 19 -0.72 -12.42 -2.19
C PRO A 19 -0.29 -12.37 -3.67
N PRO A 20 -0.72 -11.36 -4.42
CA PRO A 20 -0.28 -11.18 -5.79
C PRO A 20 1.25 -11.14 -5.84
N ALA A 21 1.83 -11.72 -6.90
CA ALA A 21 3.27 -11.70 -7.10
C ALA A 21 3.80 -10.24 -7.05
N PRO A 22 4.92 -9.99 -6.36
CA PRO A 22 5.44 -8.63 -6.20
C PRO A 22 5.67 -8.00 -7.58
N SER A 23 5.20 -6.74 -7.73
CA SER A 23 5.41 -5.99 -8.96
C SER A 23 6.92 -5.85 -9.21
N THR A 24 7.41 -6.32 -10.36
CA THR A 24 8.84 -6.48 -10.68
C THR A 24 9.63 -5.18 -10.81
N ASN A 25 9.00 -4.00 -10.64
CA ASN A 25 9.70 -2.71 -10.73
C ASN A 25 9.14 -1.65 -9.77
N TYR A 26 9.40 -1.82 -8.47
CA TYR A 26 9.06 -0.83 -7.45
C TYR A 26 9.71 0.55 -7.68
N PRO A 27 10.99 0.66 -8.10
CA PRO A 27 11.57 1.96 -8.45
C PRO A 27 10.80 2.72 -9.54
N ALA A 28 10.36 2.05 -10.61
CA ALA A 28 9.54 2.68 -11.64
C ALA A 28 8.15 3.10 -11.11
N LEU A 29 7.56 2.34 -10.20
CA LEU A 29 6.32 2.75 -9.52
C LEU A 29 6.53 4.08 -8.77
N LYS A 30 7.62 4.20 -8.01
CA LYS A 30 7.95 5.45 -7.29
C LYS A 30 8.17 6.63 -8.22
N ALA A 31 8.85 6.42 -9.35
CA ALA A 31 9.03 7.45 -10.36
C ALA A 31 7.69 7.96 -10.90
N ARG A 32 6.77 7.05 -11.28
CA ARG A 32 5.43 7.42 -11.77
C ARG A 32 4.60 8.18 -10.72
N ILE A 33 4.66 7.78 -9.45
CA ILE A 33 3.98 8.49 -8.36
C ILE A 33 4.55 9.91 -8.21
N ALA A 34 5.88 10.07 -8.30
CA ALA A 34 6.51 11.36 -8.24
C ALA A 34 6.10 12.27 -9.42
N GLU A 35 6.05 11.73 -10.63
CA GLU A 35 5.57 12.44 -11.84
C GLU A 35 4.12 12.92 -11.67
N GLN A 36 3.22 12.05 -11.23
CA GLN A 36 1.81 12.41 -10.99
C GLN A 36 1.66 13.49 -9.92
N ARG A 37 2.46 13.43 -8.84
CA ARG A 37 2.46 14.48 -7.81
C ARG A 37 2.91 15.83 -8.36
N VAL A 38 3.91 15.86 -9.23
CA VAL A 38 4.39 17.10 -9.86
C VAL A 38 3.31 17.69 -10.77
N ASP A 39 2.63 16.88 -11.57
CA ASP A 39 1.52 17.32 -12.43
C ASP A 39 0.36 17.89 -11.60
N LEU A 40 -0.11 17.14 -10.60
CA LEU A 40 -1.19 17.57 -9.70
C LEU A 40 -0.83 18.87 -8.96
N ALA A 41 0.42 19.01 -8.52
CA ALA A 41 0.89 20.24 -7.88
C ALA A 41 0.88 21.44 -8.83
N ALA A 42 1.33 21.26 -10.07
CA ALA A 42 1.32 22.31 -11.09
C ALA A 42 -0.12 22.74 -11.43
N ARG A 43 -1.01 21.77 -11.63
CA ARG A 43 -2.44 22.04 -11.87
C ARG A 43 -3.10 22.75 -10.70
N HIS A 44 -2.83 22.32 -9.46
CA HIS A 44 -3.35 22.97 -8.26
C HIS A 44 -2.86 24.42 -8.14
N ALA A 45 -1.59 24.68 -8.47
CA ALA A 45 -1.03 26.02 -8.43
C ALA A 45 -1.68 26.97 -9.47
N ALA A 46 -2.02 26.46 -10.66
CA ALA A 46 -2.63 27.22 -11.74
C ALA A 46 -4.16 27.41 -11.58
N ALA A 47 -4.82 26.63 -10.72
CA ALA A 47 -6.26 26.64 -10.59
C ALA A 47 -6.81 27.77 -9.68
N ASP A 48 -8.06 28.16 -9.94
CA ASP A 48 -8.86 28.98 -9.02
C ASP A 48 -9.33 28.18 -7.80
N ALA A 49 -10.13 28.78 -6.91
CA ALA A 49 -10.57 28.13 -5.68
C ALA A 49 -11.36 26.82 -5.93
N THR A 50 -12.24 26.83 -6.93
CA THR A 50 -13.04 25.65 -7.29
C THR A 50 -12.17 24.57 -7.93
N GLY A 51 -11.31 24.95 -8.87
CA GLY A 51 -10.37 24.03 -9.53
C GLY A 51 -9.36 23.44 -8.56
N LYS A 52 -8.91 24.19 -7.55
CA LYS A 52 -8.05 23.66 -6.48
C LYS A 52 -8.73 22.53 -5.71
N ALA A 53 -10.00 22.71 -5.35
CA ALA A 53 -10.77 21.67 -4.66
C ALA A 53 -10.89 20.40 -5.52
N VAL A 54 -11.13 20.55 -6.83
CA VAL A 54 -11.17 19.44 -7.79
C VAL A 54 -9.83 18.72 -7.86
N VAL A 55 -8.71 19.45 -8.01
CA VAL A 55 -7.37 18.85 -8.08
C VAL A 55 -7.00 18.13 -6.78
N VAL A 56 -7.40 18.67 -5.62
CA VAL A 56 -7.20 17.99 -4.32
C VAL A 56 -7.99 16.70 -4.25
N GLN A 57 -9.22 16.66 -4.77
CA GLN A 57 -10.02 15.44 -4.81
C GLN A 57 -9.38 14.39 -5.73
N GLU A 58 -8.93 14.77 -6.92
CA GLU A 58 -8.20 13.88 -7.83
C GLU A 58 -6.91 13.35 -7.19
N ALA A 59 -6.16 14.19 -6.49
CA ALA A 59 -4.94 13.78 -5.78
C ALA A 59 -5.24 12.76 -4.68
N ARG A 60 -6.35 12.90 -3.96
CA ARG A 60 -6.80 11.93 -2.94
C ARG A 60 -7.15 10.59 -3.56
N GLU A 61 -7.92 10.61 -4.65
CA GLU A 61 -8.33 9.40 -5.37
C GLU A 61 -7.11 8.66 -5.92
N HIS A 62 -6.20 9.38 -6.60
CA HIS A 62 -4.95 8.81 -7.10
C HIS A 62 -4.09 8.19 -6.00
N LEU A 63 -3.94 8.90 -4.86
CA LEU A 63 -3.17 8.41 -3.72
C LEU A 63 -3.74 7.11 -3.15
N LEU A 64 -5.06 7.06 -2.95
CA LEU A 64 -5.72 5.87 -2.42
C LEU A 64 -5.65 4.70 -3.39
N GLN A 65 -5.85 4.97 -4.69
CA GLN A 65 -5.76 3.96 -5.73
C GLN A 65 -4.35 3.37 -5.82
N VAL A 66 -3.30 4.20 -5.89
CA VAL A 66 -1.93 3.68 -6.01
C VAL A 66 -1.48 2.93 -4.74
N LEU A 67 -1.97 3.34 -3.57
CA LEU A 67 -1.75 2.62 -2.33
C LEU A 67 -2.34 1.21 -2.39
N ALA A 68 -3.64 1.11 -2.68
CA ALA A 68 -4.38 -0.14 -2.67
C ALA A 68 -3.96 -1.09 -3.79
N ASP A 69 -3.77 -0.57 -5.00
CA ASP A 69 -3.64 -1.39 -6.21
C ASP A 69 -2.18 -1.65 -6.60
N SER A 70 -1.22 -0.91 -6.04
CA SER A 70 0.20 -1.01 -6.44
C SER A 70 1.16 -1.09 -5.27
N VAL A 71 1.12 -0.15 -4.34
CA VAL A 71 2.11 -0.09 -3.25
C VAL A 71 1.93 -1.24 -2.27
N PHE A 72 0.73 -1.44 -1.69
CA PHE A 72 0.52 -2.56 -0.76
C PHE A 72 0.74 -3.92 -1.43
N PRO A 73 0.25 -4.17 -2.66
CA PRO A 73 0.55 -5.40 -3.39
C PRO A 73 2.05 -5.68 -3.55
N ALA A 74 2.86 -4.66 -3.85
CA ALA A 74 4.30 -4.83 -4.00
C ALA A 74 4.97 -5.32 -2.71
N TRP A 75 4.48 -4.90 -1.55
CA TRP A 75 5.05 -5.24 -0.24
C TRP A 75 4.65 -6.62 0.28
N TYR A 76 3.62 -7.24 -0.28
CA TYR A 76 3.25 -8.59 0.14
C TYR A 76 4.36 -9.60 -0.08
N GLY A 77 4.48 -10.53 0.87
CA GLY A 77 5.56 -11.52 0.89
C GLY A 77 6.88 -10.99 1.45
N THR A 78 7.01 -9.68 1.73
CA THR A 78 8.18 -9.16 2.46
C THR A 78 8.16 -9.69 3.91
N PRO A 79 9.20 -10.43 4.35
CA PRO A 79 9.23 -10.96 5.70
C PRO A 79 9.19 -9.87 6.76
N TRP A 80 8.47 -10.13 7.85
CA TRP A 80 8.44 -9.25 9.01
C TRP A 80 9.59 -9.54 9.97
N ASP A 81 10.11 -8.50 10.61
CA ASP A 81 11.07 -8.58 11.72
C ASP A 81 10.96 -7.33 12.60
N PHE A 82 11.09 -7.47 13.92
CA PHE A 82 11.03 -6.33 14.85
C PHE A 82 12.11 -5.27 14.53
N ASN A 83 13.28 -5.70 14.08
CA ASN A 83 14.39 -4.84 13.69
C ASN A 83 14.50 -4.69 12.16
N GLY A 84 13.45 -5.05 11.41
CA GLY A 84 13.43 -4.98 9.96
C GLY A 84 13.47 -3.53 9.46
N THR A 85 14.46 -3.23 8.62
CA THR A 85 14.74 -1.86 8.13
C THR A 85 14.83 -1.76 6.61
N THR A 86 14.41 -2.81 5.87
CA THR A 86 14.42 -2.73 4.41
C THR A 86 13.53 -1.59 3.92
N ARG A 87 13.96 -0.99 2.81
CA ARG A 87 13.21 0.03 2.06
C ARG A 87 12.77 -0.48 0.69
N MET A 88 12.99 -1.76 0.42
CA MET A 88 12.68 -2.40 -0.85
C MET A 88 11.78 -3.61 -0.61
N PRO A 89 10.59 -3.66 -1.25
CA PRO A 89 9.69 -4.80 -1.11
C PRO A 89 10.36 -6.09 -1.58
N GLY A 90 10.08 -7.19 -0.88
CA GLY A 90 10.63 -8.52 -1.17
C GLY A 90 12.13 -8.68 -0.89
N GLN A 91 12.81 -7.64 -0.40
CA GLN A 91 14.24 -7.69 -0.08
C GLN A 91 14.45 -7.51 1.41
N GLY A 92 15.12 -8.45 2.08
CA GLY A 92 15.36 -8.36 3.52
C GLY A 92 14.08 -8.50 4.34
N LYS A 93 13.99 -7.76 5.45
CA LYS A 93 12.84 -7.80 6.37
C LYS A 93 12.40 -6.41 6.79
N ILE A 94 11.13 -6.24 7.15
CA ILE A 94 10.55 -4.95 7.55
C ILE A 94 9.77 -5.02 8.86
N ALA A 95 9.94 -4.01 9.72
CA ALA A 95 9.09 -3.80 10.90
C ALA A 95 7.81 -3.05 10.52
N CYS A 96 6.74 -3.19 11.33
CA CYS A 96 5.44 -2.57 11.06
C CYS A 96 5.51 -1.04 10.97
N GLY A 97 6.20 -0.37 11.90
CA GLY A 97 6.40 1.08 11.84
C GLY A 97 7.29 1.52 10.67
N TYR A 98 8.29 0.70 10.33
CA TYR A 98 9.19 0.98 9.21
C TYR A 98 8.46 0.86 7.87
N PHE A 99 7.52 -0.07 7.74
CA PHE A 99 6.63 -0.19 6.58
C PHE A 99 5.77 1.07 6.39
N VAL A 100 5.08 1.52 7.43
CA VAL A 100 4.22 2.73 7.35
C VAL A 100 5.03 3.95 6.92
N THR A 101 6.16 4.19 7.57
CA THR A 101 7.01 5.35 7.28
C THR A 101 7.67 5.26 5.90
N THR A 102 8.14 4.08 5.49
CA THR A 102 8.74 3.85 4.17
C THR A 102 7.73 4.12 3.05
N VAL A 103 6.52 3.56 3.15
CA VAL A 103 5.48 3.75 2.14
C VAL A 103 5.06 5.23 2.04
N LEU A 104 4.86 5.91 3.16
CA LEU A 104 4.53 7.35 3.15
C LEU A 104 5.66 8.20 2.55
N GLN A 105 6.91 7.90 2.87
CA GLN A 105 8.06 8.59 2.26
C GLN A 105 8.15 8.34 0.76
N ASP A 106 7.90 7.11 0.30
CA ASP A 106 7.91 6.75 -1.11
C ASP A 106 6.73 7.39 -1.90
N LEU A 107 5.64 7.73 -1.21
CA LEU A 107 4.55 8.57 -1.72
C LEU A 107 4.87 10.08 -1.66
N GLY A 108 6.03 10.44 -1.14
CA GLY A 108 6.53 11.82 -1.09
C GLY A 108 6.03 12.66 0.08
N PHE A 109 5.53 12.02 1.15
CA PHE A 109 5.27 12.72 2.42
C PHE A 109 6.58 12.98 3.15
N VAL A 110 6.72 14.20 3.68
CA VAL A 110 7.84 14.57 4.56
C VAL A 110 7.42 14.25 5.99
N LEU A 111 8.09 13.27 6.59
CA LEU A 111 7.84 12.86 7.98
C LEU A 111 8.94 13.42 8.89
N PRO A 112 8.59 13.99 10.07
CA PRO A 112 9.58 14.34 11.08
C PRO A 112 10.30 13.07 11.58
N ARG A 113 11.54 13.24 12.03
CA ARG A 113 12.34 12.17 12.62
C ARG A 113 12.26 12.19 14.13
#